data_AF-A0A2E0T8V6-F1
#
_entry.id   AF-A0A2E0T8V6-F1
#
_cell.length_a   1.000
_cell.length_b   1.000
_cell.length_c   1.000
_cell.angle_alpha   90.00
_cell.angle_beta   90.00
_cell.angle_gamma   90.00
#
_symmetry.space_group_name_H-M   'P 1'
#
loop_
_entity.id
_entity.type
_entity.pdbx_description
1 polymer ?
#
loop_
_entity_poly.entity_id
_entity_poly.type
_entity_poly.pdbx_seq_one_letter_code
_entity_poly.pdbx_strand_id
1 'polypeptide(L)' 'MTANASIRSAFHELTMTLLGLFEVYDAKPELVEHAAEEIESILRRHIGAPPGPPGAKGKLALERLLDELEAAPETAANAH' A
#
# COMPACT_ATOMS: atom_id res chain seq x y z
N MET A 1 -10.37 18.18 -0.96
CA MET A 1 -9.58 16.94 -0.93
C MET A 1 -8.84 16.91 0.40
N THR A 2 -9.11 15.93 1.27
CA THR A 2 -8.39 15.84 2.55
C THR A 2 -6.95 15.37 2.28
N ALA A 3 -5.97 15.80 3.09
CA ALA A 3 -4.58 15.37 2.93
C ALA A 3 -4.42 13.84 2.91
N ASN A 4 -5.32 13.13 3.59
CA ASN A 4 -5.39 11.66 3.61
C ASN A 4 -5.76 11.08 2.23
N ALA A 5 -6.71 11.66 1.50
CA ALA A 5 -7.07 11.22 0.16
C ALA A 5 -5.92 11.40 -0.85
N SER A 6 -5.23 12.56 -0.80
CA SER A 6 -4.08 12.81 -1.68
C SER A 6 -2.91 11.86 -1.41
N ILE A 7 -2.67 11.51 -0.14
CA ILE A 7 -1.62 10.56 0.24
C ILE A 7 -1.98 9.14 -0.21
N ARG A 8 -3.25 8.72 -0.05
CA ARG A 8 -3.70 7.40 -0.52
C ARG A 8 -3.53 7.23 -2.03
N SER A 9 -3.91 8.23 -2.83
CA SER A 9 -3.72 8.17 -4.28
C SER A 9 -2.24 8.04 -4.67
N ALA A 10 -1.33 8.71 -3.94
CA ALA A 10 0.10 8.58 -4.19
C ALA A 10 0.63 7.17 -3.86
N PHE A 11 0.18 6.58 -2.74
CA PHE A 11 0.55 5.20 -2.39
C PHE A 11 -0.01 4.17 -3.37
N HIS A 12 -1.23 4.39 -3.88
CA HIS A 12 -1.84 3.53 -4.88
C HIS A 12 -1.02 3.51 -6.18
N GLU A 13 -0.73 4.70 -6.73
CA GLU A 13 0.06 4.83 -7.95
C GLU A 13 1.48 4.26 -7.81
N LEU A 14 2.14 4.51 -6.67
CA LEU A 14 3.47 3.97 -6.39
C LEU A 14 3.45 2.44 -6.32
N THR A 15 2.45 1.86 -5.64
CA THR A 15 2.33 0.40 -5.49
C THR A 15 2.07 -0.27 -6.84
N MET A 16 1.20 0.30 -7.67
CA MET A 16 0.97 -0.14 -9.06
C MET A 16 2.26 -0.09 -9.90
N THR A 17 3.00 1.02 -9.81
CA THR A 17 4.27 1.20 -10.54
C THR A 17 5.29 0.14 -10.15
N LEU A 18 5.43 -0.14 -8.85
CA LEU A 18 6.38 -1.14 -8.36
C LEU A 18 5.99 -2.56 -8.75
N LEU A 19 4.70 -2.90 -8.72
CA LEU A 19 4.21 -4.19 -9.23
C LEU A 19 4.58 -4.39 -10.70
N GLY A 20 4.33 -3.38 -11.54
CA GLY A 20 4.70 -3.42 -12.96
C GLY A 20 6.21 -3.53 -13.15
N LEU A 21 7.00 -2.77 -12.40
CA LEU A 21 8.47 -2.83 -12.46
C LEU A 21 9.00 -4.22 -12.07
N PHE A 22 8.50 -4.78 -10.98
CA PHE A 22 8.92 -6.10 -10.50
C PHE A 22 8.55 -7.21 -11.47
N GLU A 23 7.40 -7.11 -12.13
CA GLU A 23 6.96 -8.06 -13.14
C GLU A 23 7.80 -7.98 -14.43
N VAL A 24 8.08 -6.78 -14.93
CA VAL A 24 8.85 -6.58 -16.16
C VAL A 24 10.29 -7.09 -16.03
N TYR A 25 10.89 -6.93 -14.85
CA TYR A 25 12.30 -7.26 -14.61
C TYR A 25 12.53 -8.55 -13.85
N ASP A 26 11.49 -9.35 -13.58
CA ASP A 26 11.56 -10.57 -12.78
C ASP A 26 12.34 -10.34 -11.47
N ALA A 27 11.88 -9.34 -10.70
CA ALA A 27 12.60 -8.88 -9.52
C ALA A 27 12.73 -9.99 -8.47
N LYS A 28 13.89 -10.01 -7.81
CA LYS A 28 14.20 -10.98 -6.76
C LYS A 28 13.14 -10.95 -5.65
N PRO A 29 12.62 -12.09 -5.18
CA PRO A 29 11.58 -12.15 -4.15
C PRO A 29 11.90 -11.32 -2.90
N GLU A 30 13.17 -11.28 -2.47
CA GLU A 30 13.60 -10.54 -1.29
C GLU A 30 13.48 -9.02 -1.47
N LEU A 31 13.70 -8.53 -2.69
CA LEU A 31 13.51 -7.12 -3.03
C LEU A 31 12.03 -6.75 -2.99
N VAL A 32 11.17 -7.62 -3.55
CA VAL A 32 9.72 -7.41 -3.56
C VAL A 32 9.15 -7.45 -2.14
N GLU A 33 9.61 -8.38 -1.30
CA GLU A 33 9.21 -8.47 0.10
C GLU A 33 9.60 -7.22 0.89
N HIS A 34 10.87 -6.80 0.79
CA HIS A 34 11.32 -5.59 1.49
C HIS A 34 10.58 -4.33 1.03
N ALA A 35 10.34 -4.18 -0.27
CA ALA A 35 9.55 -3.05 -0.79
C ALA A 35 8.11 -3.05 -0.23
N ALA A 36 7.47 -4.21 -0.15
CA ALA A 36 6.13 -4.33 0.41
C ALA A 36 6.09 -3.96 1.90
N GLU A 37 7.07 -4.41 2.69
CA GLU A 37 7.20 -4.10 4.11
C GLU A 37 7.38 -2.59 4.36
N GLU A 38 8.26 -1.94 3.59
CA GLU A 38 8.51 -0.50 3.74
C GLU A 38 7.29 0.33 3.34
N ILE A 39 6.61 -0.02 2.23
CA ILE A 39 5.39 0.68 1.80
C ILE A 39 4.30 0.52 2.84
N GLU A 40 4.07 -0.69 3.36
CA GLU A 40 3.08 -0.92 4.42
C GLU A 40 3.42 -0.07 5.65
N SER A 41 4.67 -0.13 6.13
CA SER A 41 5.13 0.61 7.30
C SER A 41 4.87 2.12 7.19
N ILE A 42 5.25 2.72 6.06
CA ILE A 42 5.06 4.15 5.81
C ILE A 42 3.56 4.46 5.71
N LEU A 43 2.79 3.66 4.96
CA LEU A 43 1.36 3.85 4.80
C LEU A 43 0.66 3.85 6.17
N ARG A 44 0.84 2.81 6.99
CA ARG A 44 0.22 2.69 8.32
C ARG A 44 0.54 3.88 9.21
N ARG A 45 1.80 4.35 9.19
CA ARG A 45 2.23 5.53 9.97
C ARG A 45 1.48 6.80 9.58
N HIS A 46 1.16 6.96 8.29
CA HIS A 46 0.50 8.16 7.78
C HIS A 46 -1.03 8.10 7.84
N ILE A 47 -1.64 6.93 7.65
CA ILE A 47 -3.11 6.78 7.65
C ILE A 47 -3.68 6.30 8.99
N GLY A 48 -2.82 5.89 9.94
CA GLY A 48 -3.23 5.39 11.26
C GLY A 48 -3.95 4.03 11.22
N ALA A 49 -3.81 3.28 10.12
CA ALA A 49 -4.44 1.97 9.97
C ALA A 49 -3.69 0.89 10.76
N PRO A 50 -4.39 -0.12 11.31
CA PRO A 50 -3.74 -1.28 11.91
C PRO A 50 -2.93 -2.05 10.85
N PRO A 51 -1.88 -2.79 11.26
CA PRO A 51 -1.15 -3.67 10.36
C PRO A 51 -2.10 -4.68 9.70
N GLY A 52 -1.84 -5.00 8.43
CA GLY A 52 -2.66 -5.96 7.69
C GLY A 52 -2.57 -7.37 8.30
N PRO A 53 -3.52 -8.26 7.96
CA PRO A 53 -3.52 -9.63 8.47
C PRO A 53 -2.21 -10.36 8.11
N PRO A 54 -1.63 -11.14 9.04
CA PRO A 54 -0.38 -11.83 8.78
C PRO A 54 -0.55 -12.86 7.65
N GLY A 55 0.41 -12.94 6.73
CA GLY A 55 0.49 -14.02 5.74
C GLY A 55 0.74 -13.58 4.29
N ALA A 56 0.45 -12.33 3.92
CA ALA A 56 0.83 -11.80 2.62
C ALA A 56 2.31 -11.39 2.60
N LYS A 57 3.06 -11.81 1.57
CA LYS A 57 4.49 -11.47 1.36
C LYS A 57 4.72 -11.05 -0.08
N GLY A 58 5.74 -10.23 -0.31
CA GLY A 58 6.14 -9.80 -1.65
C GLY A 58 4.97 -9.26 -2.48
N LYS A 59 4.77 -9.80 -3.69
CA LYS A 59 3.72 -9.36 -4.63
C LYS A 59 2.33 -9.39 -4.00
N LEU A 60 1.99 -10.44 -3.25
CA LEU A 60 0.69 -10.57 -2.59
C LEU A 60 0.45 -9.49 -1.52
N ALA A 61 1.52 -9.05 -0.86
CA ALA A 61 1.41 -7.96 0.12
C ALA A 61 1.13 -6.61 -0.57
N LEU A 62 1.74 -6.37 -1.73
CA LEU A 62 1.49 -5.17 -2.55
C LEU A 62 0.07 -5.18 -3.14
N GLU A 63 -0.41 -6.31 -3.65
CA GLU A 63 -1.78 -6.45 -4.16
C GLU A 63 -2.82 -6.20 -3.06
N ARG A 64 -2.60 -6.77 -1.87
CA ARG A 64 -3.46 -6.49 -0.71
C ARG A 64 -3.45 -5.01 -0.33
N LEU A 65 -2.29 -4.34 -0.38
CA LEU A 65 -2.23 -2.91 -0.11
C LEU A 65 -3.06 -2.09 -1.10
N LEU A 66 -3.11 -2.50 -2.39
CA LEU A 66 -3.98 -1.87 -3.37
C LEU A 66 -5.45 -2.08 -3.03
N ASP A 67 -5.86 -3.31 -2.73
CA ASP A 67 -7.24 -3.63 -2.35
C ASP A 67 -7.69 -2.78 -1.14
N GLU A 68 -6.82 -2.60 -0.14
CA GLU A 68 -7.11 -1.77 1.02
C GLU A 68 -7.22 -0.28 0.71
N LEU A 69 -6.34 0.23 -0.18
CA LEU A 69 -6.36 1.63 -0.62
C LEU A 69 -7.62 1.94 -1.43
N GLU A 70 -8.14 0.97 -2.19
CA GLU A 70 -9.38 1.06 -2.97
C GLU A 70 -10.64 0.87 -2.11
N ALA A 71 -10.60 -0.04 -1.13
CA ALA A 71 -11.74 -0.33 -0.27
C ALA A 71 -12.00 0.76 0.78
N ALA A 72 -11.00 1.57 1.13
CA ALA A 72 -11.14 2.56 2.18
C ALA A 72 -11.97 3.77 1.70
N PRO A 73 -13.18 4.01 2.24
CA PRO A 73 -14.05 5.08 1.77
C PRO A 73 -13.40 6.46 1.94
N GLU A 74 -13.69 7.38 1.01
CA GLU A 74 -13.20 8.79 1.05
C GLU A 74 -13.66 9.56 2.30
N THR A 75 -14.61 9.02 3.05
CA THR A 75 -15.16 9.60 4.27
C THR A 75 -14.48 9.05 5.53
N ALA A 76 -13.34 9.65 5.87
CA ALA A 76 -13.09 10.01 7.27
C ALA A 76 -13.46 11.49 7.43
N ALA A 77 -14.75 11.79 7.25
CA ALA A 77 -15.32 13.04 7.73
C ALA A 77 -15.46 12.91 9.25
N ASN A 78 -14.65 13.67 9.98
CA ASN A 78 -14.86 14.17 11.34
C ASN A 78 -15.71 13.27 12.27
N ALA A 79 -15.04 12.46 13.09
CA ALA A 79 -15.59 12.10 14.39
C ALA A 79 -14.94 13.00 15.45
N HIS A 80 -15.80 13.83 16.04
CA HIS A 80 -15.56 14.78 17.13
C HIS A 80 -14.89 14.17 18.37
#